data_AF-T0XT21-F1
#
_entry.id   AF-T0XT21-F1
#
_cell.length_a   1.000
_cell.length_b   1.000
_cell.length_c   1.000
_cell.angle_alpha   90.00
_cell.angle_beta   90.00
_cell.angle_gamma   90.00
#
_symmetry.space_group_name_H-M   'P 1'
#
loop_
_entity.id
_entity.type
_entity.pdbx_description
1 polymer ?
#
loop_
_entity_poly.entity_id
_entity_poly.type
_entity_poly.pdbx_seq_one_letter_code
_entity_poly.pdbx_strand_id
1 'polypeptide(L)'
;MVILGSVAGWTASPGASPYAMSKFAIRALANSITPELALLGVRVTLISPGFVESDIRRVDNQGKLHADAAEPIPRWLVMSRRRAVGYMLRAVARGKREVIITRHGKLFVWLERFAPWVLRIAARQLAASRGGYRTEPGTG
;
A
#
# COMPACT_ATOMS: atom_id res chain seq x y z
N MET A 1 18.41 -9.85 -4.81
CA MET A 1 17.53 -9.72 -3.64
C MET A 1 16.20 -9.11 -4.06
N VAL A 2 15.08 -9.61 -3.53
CA VAL A 2 13.73 -9.08 -3.80
C VAL A 2 13.08 -8.70 -2.47
N ILE A 3 12.54 -7.49 -2.38
CA ILE A 3 11.88 -6.96 -1.19
C ILE A 3 10.42 -6.66 -1.51
N LEU A 4 9.49 -7.09 -0.64
CA LEU A 4 8.05 -6.92 -0.82
C LEU A 4 7.54 -5.71 -0.02
N GLY A 5 7.31 -4.61 -0.72
CA GLY A 5 6.73 -3.37 -0.21
C GLY A 5 5.22 -3.29 -0.41
N SER A 6 4.73 -2.07 -0.65
CA SER A 6 3.34 -1.77 -1.01
C SER A 6 3.25 -0.33 -1.53
N VAL A 7 2.19 -0.01 -2.28
CA VAL A 7 1.82 1.40 -2.57
C VAL A 7 1.59 2.20 -1.27
N ALA A 8 1.24 1.54 -0.16
CA ALA A 8 1.18 2.17 1.16
C ALA A 8 2.54 2.65 1.71
N GLY A 9 3.66 2.34 1.04
CA GLY A 9 4.97 2.93 1.31
C GLY A 9 5.22 4.27 0.58
N TRP A 10 4.19 4.80 -0.07
CA TRP A 10 4.21 6.09 -0.77
C TRP A 10 3.11 7.03 -0.28
N THR A 11 1.94 6.49 0.06
CA THR A 11 0.75 7.21 0.51
C THR A 11 0.16 6.53 1.74
N ALA A 12 -0.45 7.30 2.64
CA ALA A 12 -1.13 6.76 3.82
C ALA A 12 -2.61 7.17 3.82
N SER A 13 -3.48 6.24 4.21
CA SER A 13 -4.91 6.51 4.40
C SER A 13 -5.27 6.40 5.88
N PRO A 14 -6.27 7.16 6.37
CA PRO A 14 -6.79 7.01 7.73
C PRO A 14 -7.17 5.56 8.03
N GLY A 15 -6.87 5.08 9.23
CA GLY A 15 -7.12 3.69 9.65
C GLY A 15 -6.07 2.67 9.18
N ALA A 16 -5.10 3.05 8.35
CA ALA A 16 -4.01 2.18 7.89
C ALA A 16 -2.62 2.62 8.37
N SER A 17 -2.53 3.50 9.39
CA SER A 17 -1.26 4.11 9.79
C SER A 17 -0.17 3.11 10.22
N PRO A 18 -0.42 2.04 11.00
CA PRO A 18 0.65 1.10 11.36
C PRO A 18 1.16 0.36 10.13
N TYR A 19 0.26 -0.11 9.27
CA TYR A 19 0.59 -0.77 8.02
C TYR A 19 1.38 0.15 7.08
N ALA A 20 0.94 1.39 6.89
CA ALA A 20 1.63 2.38 6.07
C ALA A 20 3.03 2.65 6.62
N MET A 21 3.19 2.92 7.92
CA MET A 21 4.51 3.13 8.55
C MET A 21 5.46 1.96 8.26
N SER A 22 5.02 0.71 8.44
CA SER A 22 5.83 -0.47 8.12
C SER A 22 6.24 -0.52 6.64
N LYS A 23 5.34 -0.16 5.71
CA LYS A 23 5.64 -0.16 4.28
C LYS A 23 6.53 1.00 3.84
N PHE A 24 6.45 2.16 4.51
CA PHE A 24 7.42 3.24 4.36
C PHE A 24 8.81 2.82 4.85
N ALA A 25 8.90 2.17 6.02
CA ALA A 25 10.16 1.67 6.56
C ALA A 25 10.82 0.64 5.62
N ILE A 26 10.06 -0.31 5.08
CA ILE A 26 10.57 -1.28 4.08
C ILE A 26 11.13 -0.56 2.84
N ARG A 27 10.47 0.49 2.38
CA ARG A 27 10.93 1.25 1.23
C ARG A 27 12.20 2.05 1.55
N ALA A 28 12.29 2.65 2.74
CA ALA A 28 13.50 3.30 3.21
C ALA A 28 14.67 2.31 3.25
N LEU A 29 14.47 1.13 3.85
CA LEU A 29 15.44 0.04 3.89
C LEU A 29 15.91 -0.39 2.49
N ALA A 30 14.97 -0.64 1.57
CA ALA A 30 15.31 -1.02 0.21
C ALA A 30 16.17 0.06 -0.48
N ASN A 31 15.87 1.33 -0.25
CA ASN A 31 16.63 2.43 -0.82
C ASN A 31 18.03 2.57 -0.21
N SER A 32 18.19 2.37 1.10
CA SER A 32 19.48 2.49 1.79
C SER A 32 20.41 1.32 1.47
N ILE A 33 19.89 0.10 1.44
CA ILE A 33 20.70 -1.11 1.23
C ILE A 33 21.09 -1.33 -0.24
N THR A 34 20.33 -0.76 -1.19
CA THR A 34 20.62 -0.90 -2.63
C THR A 34 22.05 -0.46 -3.01
N PRO A 35 22.51 0.77 -2.68
CA PRO A 35 23.87 1.19 -3.02
C PRO A 35 24.94 0.35 -2.31
N GLU A 36 24.73 -0.05 -1.06
CA GLU A 36 25.66 -0.91 -0.30
C GLU A 36 25.84 -2.28 -0.99
N LEU A 37 24.74 -2.92 -1.37
CA LEU A 37 24.75 -4.22 -2.03
C LEU A 37 25.20 -4.15 -3.49
N ALA A 38 25.06 -3.00 -4.15
CA ALA A 38 25.56 -2.80 -5.51
C ALA A 38 27.09 -2.96 -5.57
N LEU A 39 27.82 -2.57 -4.52
CA LEU A 39 29.28 -2.76 -4.41
C LEU A 39 29.68 -4.25 -4.38
N LEU A 40 28.76 -5.12 -3.96
CA LEU A 40 28.93 -6.57 -3.92
C LEU A 40 28.35 -7.25 -5.18
N GLY A 41 27.94 -6.50 -6.20
CA GLY A 41 27.31 -7.02 -7.41
C GLY A 41 25.88 -7.53 -7.21
N VAL A 42 25.26 -7.28 -6.05
CA VAL A 42 23.92 -7.76 -5.71
C VAL A 42 22.87 -6.74 -6.13
N ARG A 43 21.97 -7.14 -7.03
CA ARG A 43 20.82 -6.32 -7.45
C ARG A 43 19.66 -6.43 -6.46
N VAL A 44 19.09 -5.30 -6.06
CA VAL A 44 17.90 -5.21 -5.20
C VAL A 44 16.71 -4.72 -6.01
N THR A 45 15.59 -5.44 -5.93
CA THR A 45 14.32 -5.04 -6.54
C THR A 45 13.24 -4.91 -5.46
N LEU A 46 12.73 -3.70 -5.27
CA LEU A 46 11.55 -3.42 -4.45
C LEU A 46 10.28 -3.60 -5.27
N ILE A 47 9.40 -4.48 -4.80
CA ILE A 47 8.10 -4.75 -5.40
C ILE A 47 7.02 -4.08 -4.55
N SER A 48 6.35 -3.08 -5.09
CA SER A 48 5.35 -2.27 -4.39
C SER A 48 3.95 -2.51 -4.98
N PRO A 49 3.26 -3.61 -4.60
CA PRO A 49 1.91 -3.90 -5.09
C PRO A 49 0.89 -2.91 -4.51
N GLY A 50 -0.12 -2.58 -5.32
CA GLY A 50 -1.35 -1.95 -4.83
C GLY A 50 -2.39 -3.01 -4.48
N PHE A 51 -3.64 -2.78 -4.88
CA PHE A 51 -4.72 -3.75 -4.69
C PHE A 51 -4.52 -4.97 -5.60
N VAL A 52 -4.09 -6.07 -5.00
CA VAL A 52 -4.01 -7.39 -5.62
C VAL A 52 -5.04 -8.27 -4.94
N GLU A 53 -5.72 -9.09 -5.72
CA GLU A 53 -6.63 -10.12 -5.26
C GLU A 53 -5.90 -11.00 -4.24
N SER A 54 -6.27 -10.91 -2.97
CA SER A 54 -5.64 -11.66 -1.89
C SER A 54 -6.54 -11.64 -0.66
N ASP A 55 -6.43 -12.67 0.17
CA ASP A 55 -7.20 -12.77 1.41
C ASP A 55 -6.65 -11.85 2.52
N ILE A 56 -5.65 -10.99 2.21
CA ILE A 56 -4.95 -10.16 3.20
C ILE A 56 -5.86 -9.16 3.93
N ARG A 57 -7.03 -8.84 3.36
CA ARG A 57 -8.05 -7.97 3.97
C ARG A 57 -9.17 -8.74 4.66
N ARG A 58 -9.24 -10.04 4.42
CA ARG A 58 -10.21 -10.95 5.02
C ARG A 58 -9.62 -11.60 6.28
N VAL A 59 -8.32 -11.49 6.50
CA VAL A 59 -7.63 -11.96 7.70
C VAL A 59 -7.45 -10.80 8.68
N ASP A 60 -7.91 -10.93 9.91
CA ASP A 60 -7.68 -9.94 10.96
C ASP A 60 -6.29 -10.07 11.62
N ASN A 61 -5.99 -9.19 12.59
CA ASN A 61 -4.72 -9.21 13.32
C ASN A 61 -4.54 -10.46 14.21
N GLN A 62 -5.60 -11.26 14.42
CA GLN A 62 -5.57 -12.54 15.14
C GLN A 62 -5.43 -13.73 14.17
N GLY A 63 -5.28 -13.48 12.87
CA GLY A 63 -5.18 -14.53 11.85
C GLY A 63 -6.53 -15.16 11.48
N LYS A 64 -7.66 -14.64 11.98
CA LYS A 64 -8.98 -15.19 11.69
C LYS A 64 -9.48 -14.70 10.34
N LEU A 65 -9.86 -15.65 9.50
CA LEU A 65 -10.44 -15.41 8.18
C LEU A 65 -11.93 -15.07 8.32
N HIS A 66 -12.27 -13.82 8.06
CA HIS A 66 -13.62 -13.31 7.93
C HIS A 66 -14.04 -13.43 6.47
N ALA A 67 -14.58 -14.59 6.10
CA ALA A 67 -14.98 -14.87 4.73
C ALA A 67 -16.03 -13.88 4.20
N ASP A 68 -16.86 -13.34 5.09
CA ASP A 68 -18.01 -12.49 4.78
C ASP A 68 -17.69 -10.99 4.89
N ALA A 69 -16.43 -10.63 5.18
CA ALA A 69 -16.02 -9.24 5.25
C ALA A 69 -16.23 -8.56 3.89
N ALA A 70 -17.03 -7.49 3.87
CA ALA A 70 -17.27 -6.71 2.67
C ALA A 70 -15.95 -6.17 2.12
N GLU A 71 -15.62 -6.48 0.86
CA GLU A 71 -14.46 -5.89 0.19
C GLU A 71 -14.80 -4.44 -0.18
N PRO A 72 -14.24 -3.43 0.51
CA PRO A 72 -14.62 -2.04 0.28
C PRO A 72 -14.02 -1.48 -1.02
N ILE A 73 -13.17 -2.27 -1.70
CA ILE A 73 -12.45 -1.86 -2.90
C ILE A 73 -13.22 -2.37 -4.11
N PRO A 74 -13.60 -1.48 -5.04
CA PRO A 74 -14.25 -1.88 -6.27
C PRO A 74 -13.42 -2.92 -7.04
N ARG A 75 -14.06 -3.98 -7.54
CA ARG A 75 -13.38 -5.10 -8.23
C ARG A 75 -12.52 -4.66 -9.42
N TRP A 76 -12.91 -3.58 -10.10
CA TRP A 76 -12.14 -3.01 -11.22
C TRP A 76 -10.78 -2.42 -10.81
N LEU A 77 -10.60 -2.07 -9.52
CA LEU A 77 -9.36 -1.56 -8.97
C LEU A 77 -8.41 -2.67 -8.49
N VAL A 78 -8.92 -3.91 -8.37
CA VAL A 78 -8.17 -5.08 -7.89
C VAL A 78 -7.53 -5.81 -9.06
N MET A 79 -6.22 -6.01 -9.01
CA MET A 79 -5.50 -6.80 -9.99
C MET A 79 -5.53 -8.30 -9.64
N SER A 80 -5.84 -9.16 -10.61
CA SER A 80 -5.75 -10.62 -10.46
C SER A 80 -4.35 -11.08 -9.99
N ARG A 81 -4.28 -12.08 -9.12
CA ARG A 81 -3.00 -12.66 -8.64
C ARG A 81 -2.04 -13.03 -9.76
N ARG A 82 -2.55 -13.73 -10.79
CA ARG A 82 -1.75 -14.21 -11.92
C ARG A 82 -1.02 -13.09 -12.66
N ARG A 83 -1.71 -11.96 -12.90
CA ARG A 83 -1.11 -10.78 -13.54
C ARG A 83 -0.06 -10.13 -12.63
N ALA A 84 -0.35 -9.99 -11.33
CA ALA A 84 0.58 -9.42 -10.37
C ALA A 84 1.90 -10.21 -10.34
N VAL A 85 1.83 -11.54 -10.19
CA VAL A 85 3.00 -12.43 -10.20
C VAL A 85 3.78 -12.30 -11.52
N GLY A 86 3.09 -12.33 -12.67
CA GLY A 86 3.74 -12.16 -13.97
C GLY A 86 4.49 -10.83 -14.11
N TYR A 87 3.94 -9.73 -13.59
CA TYR A 87 4.63 -8.44 -13.56
C TYR A 87 5.82 -8.43 -12.60
N MET A 88 5.68 -9.04 -11.41
CA MET A 88 6.76 -9.15 -10.42
C MET A 88 7.96 -9.90 -10.98
N LEU A 89 7.74 -11.09 -11.56
CA LEU A 89 8.81 -11.90 -12.12
C LEU A 89 9.56 -11.17 -13.25
N ARG A 90 8.83 -10.50 -14.15
CA ARG A 90 9.44 -9.69 -15.21
C ARG A 90 10.21 -8.47 -14.67
N ALA A 91 9.80 -7.90 -13.55
CA ALA A 91 10.50 -6.79 -12.92
C ALA A 91 11.83 -7.23 -12.31
N VAL A 92 11.79 -8.36 -11.60
CA VAL A 92 12.97 -9.00 -11.00
C VAL A 92 13.96 -9.42 -12.08
N ALA A 93 13.49 -10.08 -13.15
CA ALA A 93 14.35 -10.49 -14.27
C ALA A 93 15.06 -9.32 -14.95
N ARG A 94 14.43 -8.14 -14.99
CA ARG A 94 15.02 -6.91 -15.57
C ARG A 94 15.86 -6.11 -14.58
N GLY A 95 16.00 -6.54 -13.33
CA GLY A 95 16.74 -5.82 -12.31
C GLY A 95 16.21 -4.41 -12.03
N LYS A 96 14.88 -4.21 -12.13
CA LYS A 96 14.29 -2.89 -11.84
C LYS A 96 14.49 -2.56 -10.36
N ARG A 97 14.85 -1.30 -10.06
CA ARG A 97 15.05 -0.85 -8.67
C ARG A 97 13.75 -0.86 -7.86
N GLU A 98 12.67 -0.31 -8.41
CA GLU A 98 11.32 -0.34 -7.81
C GLU A 98 10.23 -0.52 -8.88
N VAL A 99 9.20 -1.32 -8.58
CA VAL A 99 8.02 -1.47 -9.44
C VAL A 99 6.72 -1.32 -8.65
N ILE A 100 5.94 -0.31 -9.04
CA ILE A 100 4.55 -0.14 -8.64
C ILE A 100 3.65 -0.84 -9.67
N ILE A 101 2.96 -1.89 -9.24
CA ILE A 101 2.26 -2.82 -10.13
C ILE A 101 0.90 -2.26 -10.57
N THR A 102 0.25 -1.44 -9.76
CA THR A 102 -1.08 -0.88 -10.09
C THR A 102 -0.99 0.44 -10.86
N ARG A 103 -1.59 0.49 -12.06
CA ARG A 103 -1.69 1.73 -12.89
C ARG A 103 -2.42 2.87 -12.16
N HIS A 104 -3.49 2.55 -11.44
CA HIS A 104 -4.25 3.53 -10.65
C HIS A 104 -3.54 3.94 -9.35
N GLY A 105 -2.70 3.07 -8.78
CA GLY A 105 -1.84 3.44 -7.63
C GLY A 105 -0.86 4.55 -7.98
N LYS A 106 -0.36 4.58 -9.22
CA LYS A 106 0.46 5.70 -9.71
C LYS A 106 -0.32 7.00 -9.81
N LEU A 107 -1.59 6.97 -10.26
CA LEU A 107 -2.44 8.15 -10.34
C LEU A 107 -2.82 8.67 -8.95
N PHE A 108 -3.09 7.78 -8.00
CA PHE A 108 -3.40 8.16 -6.62
C PHE A 108 -2.19 8.77 -5.91
N VAL A 109 -1.00 8.17 -6.05
CA VAL A 109 0.27 8.74 -5.54
C VAL A 109 0.60 10.08 -6.22
N TRP A 110 0.32 10.21 -7.52
CA TRP A 110 0.51 11.47 -8.24
C TRP A 110 -0.47 12.56 -7.72
N LEU A 111 -1.74 12.22 -7.52
CA LEU A 111 -2.74 13.13 -6.94
C LEU A 111 -2.42 13.53 -5.50
N GLU A 112 -1.97 12.60 -4.66
CA GLU A 112 -1.56 12.92 -3.29
C GLU A 112 -0.33 13.84 -3.28
N ARG A 113 0.63 13.61 -4.16
CA ARG A 113 1.89 14.38 -4.22
C ARG A 113 1.70 15.80 -4.75
N PHE A 114 0.74 16.03 -5.65
CA PHE A 114 0.55 17.33 -6.31
C PHE A 114 -0.76 18.05 -5.95
N ALA A 115 -1.75 17.35 -5.39
CA ALA A 115 -3.04 17.93 -5.00
C ALA A 115 -3.53 17.38 -3.64
N PRO A 116 -2.72 17.43 -2.56
CA PRO A 116 -3.11 16.93 -1.24
C PRO A 116 -4.36 17.63 -0.68
N TRP A 117 -4.64 18.86 -1.13
CA TRP A 117 -5.82 19.64 -0.74
C TRP A 117 -7.14 19.00 -1.22
N VAL A 118 -7.17 18.35 -2.39
CA VAL A 118 -8.38 17.68 -2.91
C VAL A 118 -8.77 16.50 -2.03
N LEU A 119 -7.77 15.70 -1.60
CA LEU A 119 -8.00 14.58 -0.68
C LEU A 119 -8.41 15.06 0.71
N ARG A 120 -7.84 16.18 1.20
CA ARG A 120 -8.24 16.79 2.49
C ARG A 120 -9.68 17.31 2.46
N ILE A 121 -10.13 17.88 1.34
CA ILE A 121 -11.52 18.34 1.17
C ILE A 121 -12.47 17.14 1.12
N ALA A 122 -12.15 16.11 0.33
CA ALA A 122 -12.95 14.89 0.25
C ALA A 122 -13.04 14.17 1.61
N ALA A 123 -11.93 14.08 2.35
CA ALA A 123 -11.90 13.50 3.70
C ALA A 123 -12.73 14.31 4.71
N ARG A 124 -12.71 15.64 4.63
CA ARG A 124 -13.56 16.53 5.44
C ARG A 124 -15.05 16.34 5.14
N GLN A 125 -15.41 16.18 3.88
CA GLN A 125 -16.81 15.95 3.49
C GLN A 125 -17.31 14.54 3.88
N LEU A 126 -16.44 13.51 3.80
CA LEU A 126 -16.73 12.16 4.31
C LEU A 126 -16.84 12.10 5.84
N ALA A 127 -16.03 12.87 6.56
CA ALA A 127 -16.13 13.00 8.02
C ALA A 127 -17.38 13.78 8.46
N ALA A 128 -17.81 14.78 7.67
CA ALA A 128 -19.05 15.53 7.93
C ALA A 128 -20.32 14.70 7.66
N SER A 129 -20.25 13.69 6.79
CA SER A 129 -21.37 12.79 6.47
C SER A 129 -21.43 11.54 7.35
N ARG A 130 -20.33 11.18 8.04
CA ARG A 130 -20.30 10.16 9.09
C ARG A 130 -20.26 10.84 10.46
N GLY A 131 -21.43 11.18 10.98
CA GLY A 131 -21.58 11.84 12.29
C GLY A 131 -20.77 11.18 13.40
N GLY A 132 -20.05 12.02 14.15
CA GLY A 132 -19.55 11.73 15.49
C GLY A 132 -18.19 11.04 15.55
N TYR A 133 -17.13 11.84 15.76
CA TYR A 133 -16.04 11.37 16.61
C TYR A 133 -16.65 10.93 17.95
N ARG A 134 -16.46 9.67 18.31
CA ARG A 134 -16.78 9.11 19.62
C ARG A 134 -16.09 9.99 20.67
N THR A 135 -16.86 10.78 21.41
CA THR A 135 -16.37 11.47 22.60
C THR A 135 -15.99 10.41 23.62
N GLU A 136 -14.80 10.55 24.22
CA GLU A 136 -14.32 9.65 25.27
C GLU A 136 -15.34 9.57 26.42
N PRO A 137 -15.50 8.40 27.07
CA PRO A 137 -16.32 8.31 28.26
C PRO A 137 -15.68 9.16 29.37
N GLY A 138 -16.39 10.21 29.76
CA GLY A 138 -16.02 11.06 30.89
C GLY A 138 -15.87 10.22 32.17
N THR A 139 -14.79 10.51 32.89
CA THR A 139 -14.57 10.10 34.27
C THR A 139 -15.75 10.54 35.15
N GLY A 140 -16.37 9.57 35.82
CA GLY A 140 -17.28 9.74 36.94
C GLY A 140 -16.92 8.74 38.02
#